data_AF-A2HL66-F1
#
_entry.id   AF-A2HL66-F1
#
_cell.length_a   1.000
_cell.length_b   1.000
_cell.length_c   1.000
_cell.angle_alpha   90.00
_cell.angle_beta   90.00
_cell.angle_gamma   90.00
#
_symmetry.space_group_name_H-M   'P 1'
#
loop_
_entity.id
_entity.type
_entity.pdbx_description
1 polymer ?
#
loop_
_entity_poly.entity_id
_entity_poly.type
_entity_poly.pdbx_seq_one_letter_code
_entity_poly.pdbx_strand_id
1 'polypeptide(L)'
;MLVEMKSFIPSSYTFETEIQKIKQELLTSNLDCSAKDETNEQYLYEMEDLIDHLPKLPEIQQQKLTIPEFDEIEVKATDSVEIKKFIRKVNYEFLGFHCNHKVMDKDCDMVYKNISDLYKSEEFKTYDNFVSLVAKCVWEIRDKDRRGKVWNEQIRPAMFEMKRAIDALVVLAGNVSMYNAKTMPQCSKCKAAIRKYNYSVKEIERMRNDYADLKKEAEKPAEDKMDMLTFLNKNYPTAEDFLLSDVKKKYSYIRKKEI
;
A
#
# COMPACT_ATOMS: atom_id res chain seq x y z
N MET A 1 -41.58 -58.82 -26.57
CA MET A 1 -40.95 -57.67 -27.25
C MET A 1 -41.23 -56.43 -26.42
N LEU A 2 -40.32 -56.10 -25.51
CA LEU A 2 -40.42 -54.86 -24.72
C LEU A 2 -39.56 -53.81 -25.41
N VAL A 3 -40.22 -52.75 -25.83
CA VAL A 3 -39.64 -51.58 -26.49
C VAL A 3 -38.68 -50.91 -25.52
N GLU A 4 -37.43 -50.73 -25.92
CA GLU A 4 -36.48 -49.86 -25.22
C GLU A 4 -37.02 -48.43 -25.23
N MET A 5 -37.56 -47.98 -24.10
CA MET A 5 -37.82 -46.58 -23.87
C MET A 5 -36.47 -45.87 -23.70
N LYS A 6 -35.96 -45.30 -24.80
CA LYS A 6 -34.98 -44.21 -24.74
C LYS A 6 -35.62 -43.08 -23.93
N SER A 7 -35.22 -42.95 -22.68
CA SER A 7 -35.50 -41.76 -21.88
C SER A 7 -34.66 -40.61 -22.42
N PHE A 8 -35.22 -39.90 -23.39
CA PHE A 8 -34.70 -38.63 -23.89
C PHE A 8 -34.94 -37.58 -22.80
N ILE A 9 -33.96 -37.41 -21.91
CA ILE A 9 -33.93 -36.28 -20.97
C ILE A 9 -33.52 -35.03 -21.79
N PRO A 10 -34.21 -33.88 -21.67
CA PRO A 10 -34.18 -32.84 -22.71
C PRO A 10 -32.85 -32.09 -22.79
N SER A 11 -32.51 -31.69 -24.02
CA SER A 11 -31.30 -31.01 -24.49
C SER A 11 -30.96 -29.63 -23.89
N SER A 12 -31.70 -29.14 -22.88
CA SER A 12 -31.50 -27.80 -22.31
C SER A 12 -30.43 -27.76 -21.22
N TYR A 13 -30.35 -28.80 -20.37
CA TYR A 13 -29.37 -28.86 -19.28
C TYR A 13 -27.93 -28.89 -19.81
N THR A 14 -27.71 -29.53 -20.96
CA THR A 14 -26.40 -29.59 -21.63
C THR A 14 -26.03 -28.25 -22.28
N PHE A 15 -27.00 -27.52 -22.85
CA PHE A 15 -26.72 -26.24 -23.49
C PHE A 15 -26.33 -25.17 -22.48
N GLU A 16 -27.11 -25.01 -21.41
CA GLU A 16 -26.81 -24.00 -20.38
C GLU A 16 -25.46 -24.26 -19.69
N THR A 17 -25.13 -25.52 -19.41
CA THR A 17 -23.83 -25.89 -18.84
C THR A 17 -22.68 -25.65 -19.82
N GLU A 18 -22.85 -25.94 -21.11
CA GLU A 18 -21.84 -25.67 -22.15
C GLU A 18 -21.60 -24.16 -22.31
N ILE A 19 -22.66 -23.34 -22.28
CA ILE A 19 -22.54 -21.87 -22.29
C ILE A 19 -21.80 -21.36 -21.04
N GLN A 20 -22.11 -21.85 -19.84
CA GLN A 20 -21.38 -21.43 -18.63
C GLN A 20 -19.90 -21.80 -18.70
N LYS A 21 -19.56 -22.97 -19.27
CA LYS A 21 -18.17 -23.37 -19.49
C LYS A 21 -17.46 -22.40 -20.44
N ILE A 22 -18.08 -22.07 -21.58
CA ILE A 22 -17.53 -21.11 -22.54
C ILE A 22 -17.35 -19.73 -21.90
N LYS A 23 -18.30 -19.27 -21.08
CA LYS A 23 -18.15 -18.01 -20.33
C LYS A 23 -16.89 -18.02 -19.45
N GLN A 24 -16.62 -19.13 -18.75
CA GLN A 24 -15.41 -19.25 -17.93
C GLN A 24 -14.13 -19.27 -18.79
N GLU A 25 -14.15 -19.97 -19.92
CA GLU A 25 -13.03 -19.97 -20.89
C GLU A 25 -12.73 -18.53 -21.36
N LEU A 26 -13.76 -17.78 -21.79
CA LEU A 26 -13.65 -16.37 -22.20
C LEU A 26 -13.13 -15.46 -21.09
N LEU A 27 -13.68 -15.56 -19.87
CA LEU A 27 -13.30 -14.69 -18.75
C LEU A 27 -11.90 -14.98 -18.19
N THR A 28 -11.33 -16.13 -18.54
CA THR A 28 -9.97 -16.52 -18.14
C THR A 28 -8.95 -16.43 -19.27
N SER A 29 -9.36 -15.94 -20.45
CA SER A 29 -8.53 -15.86 -21.67
C SER A 29 -7.90 -17.22 -22.02
N ASN A 30 -8.71 -18.29 -21.92
CA ASN A 30 -8.31 -19.67 -22.23
C ASN A 30 -9.29 -20.31 -23.22
N LEU A 31 -9.86 -19.54 -24.15
CA LEU A 31 -10.78 -20.09 -25.14
C LEU A 31 -10.02 -20.97 -26.13
N ASP A 32 -10.47 -22.22 -26.29
CA ASP A 32 -10.00 -23.05 -27.40
C ASP A 32 -10.56 -22.52 -28.73
N CYS A 33 -9.70 -21.83 -29.49
CA CYS A 33 -10.02 -21.24 -30.79
C CYS A 33 -9.82 -22.20 -31.97
N SER A 34 -9.45 -23.46 -31.73
CA SER A 34 -9.21 -24.43 -32.80
C SER A 34 -10.50 -24.75 -33.58
N ALA A 35 -10.46 -24.65 -34.91
CA ALA A 35 -11.56 -25.05 -35.80
C ALA A 35 -11.04 -25.83 -37.00
N LYS A 36 -11.93 -26.54 -37.71
CA LYS A 36 -11.57 -27.23 -38.97
C LYS A 36 -11.49 -26.26 -40.14
N ASP A 37 -12.32 -25.22 -40.13
CA ASP A 37 -12.32 -24.15 -41.12
C ASP A 37 -11.57 -22.92 -40.59
N GLU A 38 -10.64 -22.39 -41.38
CA GLU A 38 -9.81 -21.23 -41.02
C GLU A 38 -10.64 -19.97 -40.71
N THR A 39 -11.80 -19.79 -41.36
CA THR A 39 -12.70 -18.65 -41.11
C THR A 39 -13.37 -18.77 -39.74
N ASN A 40 -13.80 -19.98 -39.37
CA ASN A 40 -14.38 -20.24 -38.06
C ASN A 40 -13.35 -20.06 -36.94
N GLU A 41 -12.11 -20.49 -37.15
CA GLU A 41 -10.99 -20.26 -36.23
C GLU A 41 -10.77 -18.76 -36.00
N GLN A 42 -10.75 -17.96 -37.08
CA GLN A 42 -10.64 -16.51 -36.97
C GLN A 42 -11.80 -15.90 -36.17
N TYR A 43 -13.05 -16.35 -36.39
CA TYR A 43 -14.18 -15.86 -35.61
C TYR A 43 -14.08 -16.21 -34.11
N LEU A 44 -13.50 -17.37 -33.76
CA LEU A 44 -13.29 -17.72 -32.35
C LEU A 44 -12.28 -16.77 -31.69
N TYR A 45 -11.18 -16.46 -32.37
CA TYR A 45 -10.23 -15.45 -31.90
C TYR A 45 -10.89 -14.07 -31.74
N GLU A 46 -11.72 -13.64 -32.70
CA GLU A 46 -12.46 -12.38 -32.58
C GLU A 46 -13.38 -12.36 -31.35
N MET A 47 -14.02 -13.48 -30.99
CA MET A 47 -14.86 -13.56 -29.80
C MET A 47 -14.06 -13.44 -28.50
N GLU A 48 -12.87 -14.04 -28.43
CA GLU A 48 -11.97 -13.90 -27.28
C GLU A 48 -11.44 -12.47 -27.17
N ASP A 49 -10.99 -11.88 -28.29
CA ASP A 49 -10.53 -10.50 -28.37
C ASP A 49 -11.60 -9.51 -27.88
N LEU A 50 -12.88 -9.72 -28.21
CA LEU A 50 -13.96 -8.86 -27.75
C LEU A 50 -14.05 -8.78 -26.22
N ILE A 51 -13.72 -9.86 -25.51
CA ILE A 51 -13.74 -9.92 -24.05
C ILE A 51 -12.42 -9.40 -23.46
N ASP A 52 -11.29 -9.80 -24.02
CA ASP A 52 -9.96 -9.44 -23.53
C ASP A 52 -9.68 -7.93 -23.58
N HIS A 53 -10.29 -7.24 -24.55
CA HIS A 53 -10.18 -5.79 -24.71
C HIS A 53 -11.17 -4.98 -23.87
N LEU A 54 -12.04 -5.63 -23.07
CA LEU A 54 -12.94 -4.91 -22.16
C LEU A 54 -12.17 -4.26 -20.99
N PRO A 55 -12.67 -3.13 -20.45
CA PRO A 55 -12.10 -2.53 -19.24
C PRO A 55 -12.12 -3.53 -18.07
N LYS A 56 -10.97 -3.71 -17.43
CA LYS A 56 -10.87 -4.57 -16.24
C LYS A 56 -11.40 -3.87 -15.00
N LEU A 57 -12.13 -4.60 -14.17
CA LEU A 57 -12.60 -4.08 -12.89
C LEU A 57 -11.44 -4.01 -11.88
N PRO A 58 -11.40 -3.00 -11.01
CA PRO A 58 -10.47 -2.99 -9.90
C PRO A 58 -10.71 -4.20 -8.98
N GLU A 59 -9.66 -4.66 -8.31
CA GLU A 59 -9.80 -5.69 -7.29
C GLU A 59 -10.50 -5.14 -6.06
N ILE A 60 -11.41 -5.93 -5.49
CA ILE A 60 -12.03 -5.60 -4.21
C ILE A 60 -11.01 -5.86 -3.11
N GLN A 61 -10.72 -4.84 -2.32
CA GLN A 61 -9.73 -4.88 -1.26
C GLN A 61 -10.40 -4.71 0.11
N GLN A 62 -9.89 -5.44 1.11
CA GLN A 62 -10.35 -5.38 2.49
C GLN A 62 -9.15 -5.30 3.42
N GLN A 63 -9.10 -4.25 4.25
CA GLN A 63 -8.06 -4.12 5.26
C GLN A 63 -8.66 -3.59 6.56
N LYS A 64 -8.62 -4.41 7.60
CA LYS A 64 -8.97 -3.95 8.95
C LYS A 64 -7.88 -3.01 9.47
N LEU A 65 -8.30 -1.98 10.18
CA LEU A 65 -7.37 -1.04 10.80
C LEU A 65 -6.70 -1.69 12.00
N THR A 66 -5.38 -1.84 11.92
CA THR A 66 -4.57 -2.14 13.09
C THR A 66 -4.33 -0.86 13.89
N ILE A 67 -4.60 -0.89 15.19
CA ILE A 67 -4.22 0.20 16.10
C ILE A 67 -2.68 0.19 16.18
N PRO A 68 -1.99 1.32 15.98
CA PRO A 68 -0.55 1.36 16.10
C PRO A 68 -0.13 1.07 17.54
N GLU A 69 0.80 0.14 17.68
CA GLU A 69 1.53 -0.12 18.91
C GLU A 69 2.85 0.64 18.84
N PHE A 70 3.25 1.24 19.95
CA PHE A 70 4.46 2.06 20.04
C PHE A 70 5.44 1.40 20.98
N ASP A 71 6.70 1.36 20.57
CA ASP A 71 7.77 0.84 21.41
C ASP A 71 8.10 1.81 22.55
N GLU A 72 8.60 1.27 23.65
CA GLU A 72 9.15 2.11 24.72
C GLU A 72 10.46 2.74 24.26
N ILE A 73 10.58 4.06 24.38
CA ILE A 73 11.85 4.73 24.15
C ILE A 73 12.70 4.57 25.40
N GLU A 74 13.81 3.84 25.29
CA GLU A 74 14.72 3.61 26.41
C GLU A 74 15.37 4.91 26.89
N VAL A 75 15.43 5.06 28.22
CA VAL A 75 16.19 6.12 28.89
C VAL A 75 17.64 5.67 29.06
N LYS A 76 18.59 6.39 28.47
CA LYS A 76 20.02 6.09 28.58
C LYS A 76 20.60 6.75 29.83
N ALA A 77 21.60 6.11 30.44
CA ALA A 77 22.31 6.68 31.58
C ALA A 77 22.95 8.04 31.24
N THR A 78 23.43 8.17 30.00
CA THR A 78 24.05 9.38 29.41
C THR A 78 23.08 10.52 29.14
N ASP A 79 21.76 10.29 29.23
CA ASP A 79 20.76 11.33 28.95
C ASP A 79 20.74 12.41 30.04
N SER A 80 20.61 13.67 29.61
CA SER A 80 20.38 14.81 30.51
C SER A 80 19.05 14.68 31.25
N VAL A 81 18.85 15.48 32.32
CA VAL A 81 17.59 15.49 33.06
C VAL A 81 16.41 15.93 32.17
N GLU A 82 16.59 16.88 31.25
CA GLU A 82 15.52 17.26 30.32
C GLU A 82 15.19 16.12 29.34
N ILE A 83 16.20 15.46 28.76
CA ILE A 83 16.01 14.34 27.84
C ILE A 83 15.24 13.21 28.54
N LYS A 84 15.64 12.86 29.77
CA LYS A 84 14.96 11.86 30.60
C LYS A 84 13.49 12.21 30.85
N LYS A 85 13.19 13.48 31.16
CA LYS A 85 11.82 13.96 31.36
C LYS A 85 11.00 13.90 30.06
N PHE A 86 11.60 14.27 28.93
CA PHE A 86 10.93 14.25 27.65
C PHE A 86 10.59 12.82 27.22
N ILE A 87 11.54 11.89 27.32
CA ILE A 87 11.33 10.45 27.06
C ILE A 87 10.16 9.91 27.88
N ARG A 88 10.15 10.15 29.21
CA ARG A 88 9.06 9.68 30.08
C ARG A 88 7.70 10.22 29.67
N LYS A 89 7.64 11.50 29.26
CA LYS A 89 6.40 12.12 28.78
C LYS A 89 5.90 11.47 27.48
N VAL A 90 6.82 11.20 26.55
CA VAL A 90 6.52 10.53 25.28
C VAL A 90 6.04 9.09 25.55
N ASN A 91 6.78 8.31 26.34
CA ASN A 91 6.38 6.94 26.70
C ASN A 91 5.01 6.90 27.38
N TYR A 92 4.73 7.81 28.33
CA TYR A 92 3.42 7.89 28.97
C TYR A 92 2.28 8.17 27.99
N GLU A 93 2.52 9.02 26.99
CA GLU A 93 1.50 9.36 25.98
C GLU A 93 1.25 8.20 24.99
N PHE A 94 2.31 7.52 24.54
CA PHE A 94 2.22 6.57 23.42
C PHE A 94 2.05 5.11 23.83
N LEU A 95 2.63 4.66 24.94
CA LEU A 95 2.46 3.27 25.40
C LEU A 95 1.01 2.96 25.79
N GLY A 96 0.25 3.97 26.22
CA GLY A 96 -1.18 3.86 26.51
C GLY A 96 -2.08 4.27 25.34
N PHE A 97 -1.53 4.47 24.14
CA PHE A 97 -2.31 4.95 23.01
C PHE A 97 -3.38 3.93 22.62
N HIS A 98 -4.63 4.39 22.57
CA HIS A 98 -5.74 3.60 22.11
C HIS A 98 -6.63 4.42 21.17
N CYS A 99 -7.24 3.72 20.22
CA CYS A 99 -8.19 4.30 19.28
C CYS A 99 -9.39 3.36 19.14
N ASN A 100 -10.58 3.93 18.98
CA ASN A 100 -11.81 3.16 18.77
C ASN A 100 -12.15 3.14 17.28
N HIS A 101 -12.04 1.98 16.64
CA HIS A 101 -12.35 1.79 15.22
C HIS A 101 -13.71 1.12 14.97
N LYS A 102 -14.58 0.98 15.99
CA LYS A 102 -15.87 0.23 15.88
C LYS A 102 -16.72 0.57 14.65
N VAL A 103 -16.76 1.83 14.22
CA VAL A 103 -17.54 2.24 13.03
C VAL A 103 -16.83 1.82 11.75
N MET A 104 -15.51 2.00 11.69
CA MET A 104 -14.68 1.64 10.53
C MET A 104 -14.60 0.12 10.33
N ASP A 105 -14.56 -0.65 11.42
CA ASP A 105 -14.57 -2.12 11.38
C ASP A 105 -15.90 -2.65 10.85
N LYS A 106 -17.03 -2.01 11.20
CA LYS A 106 -18.36 -2.38 10.65
C LYS A 106 -18.42 -2.19 9.14
N ASP A 107 -17.91 -1.08 8.62
CA ASP A 107 -17.87 -0.84 7.18
C ASP A 107 -16.95 -1.86 6.46
N CYS A 108 -15.84 -2.23 7.10
CA CYS A 108 -14.96 -3.31 6.63
C CYS A 108 -15.67 -4.67 6.61
N ASP A 109 -16.52 -4.98 7.58
CA ASP A 109 -17.27 -6.25 7.64
C ASP A 109 -18.41 -6.31 6.59
N MET A 110 -18.82 -5.17 6.01
CA MET A 110 -19.85 -5.12 4.96
C MET A 110 -19.35 -5.49 3.57
N VAL A 111 -18.07 -5.87 3.38
CA VAL A 111 -17.50 -6.29 2.08
C VAL A 111 -18.37 -7.34 1.37
N TYR A 112 -18.79 -8.39 2.07
CA TYR A 112 -19.63 -9.43 1.48
C TYR A 112 -20.97 -8.91 0.99
N LYS A 113 -21.56 -7.95 1.70
CA LYS A 113 -22.79 -7.29 1.29
C LYS A 113 -22.55 -6.47 0.02
N ASN A 114 -21.47 -5.68 -0.02
CA ASN A 114 -21.11 -4.88 -1.19
C ASN A 114 -20.88 -5.76 -2.43
N ILE A 115 -20.21 -6.91 -2.27
CA ILE A 115 -20.03 -7.90 -3.33
C ILE A 115 -21.40 -8.42 -3.81
N SER A 116 -22.26 -8.83 -2.89
CA SER A 116 -23.62 -9.28 -3.22
C SER A 116 -24.42 -8.21 -3.96
N ASP A 117 -24.30 -6.95 -3.55
CA ASP A 117 -25.01 -5.83 -4.17
C ASP A 117 -24.50 -5.54 -5.59
N LEU A 118 -23.18 -5.67 -5.84
CA LEU A 118 -22.60 -5.61 -7.20
C LEU A 118 -23.20 -6.68 -8.11
N TYR A 119 -23.20 -7.95 -7.68
CA TYR A 119 -23.75 -9.04 -8.49
C TYR A 119 -25.25 -8.90 -8.80
N LYS A 120 -25.99 -8.16 -7.96
CA LYS A 120 -27.42 -7.90 -8.17
C LYS A 120 -27.70 -6.67 -9.03
N SER A 121 -26.69 -5.84 -9.27
CA SER A 121 -26.83 -4.56 -9.96
C SER A 121 -27.25 -4.75 -11.42
N GLU A 122 -27.88 -3.73 -11.99
CA GLU A 122 -28.30 -3.75 -13.40
C GLU A 122 -27.09 -3.73 -14.34
N GLU A 123 -26.02 -3.07 -13.92
CA GLU A 123 -24.76 -2.97 -14.65
C GLU A 123 -24.08 -4.34 -14.73
N PHE A 124 -24.00 -5.08 -13.62
CA PHE A 124 -23.46 -6.44 -13.65
C PHE A 124 -24.29 -7.33 -14.56
N LYS A 125 -25.62 -7.26 -14.50
CA LYS A 125 -26.49 -8.01 -15.41
C LYS A 125 -26.28 -7.62 -16.87
N THR A 126 -26.08 -6.34 -17.16
CA THR A 126 -25.81 -5.84 -18.51
C THR A 126 -24.50 -6.40 -19.06
N TYR A 127 -23.44 -6.38 -18.25
CA TYR A 127 -22.16 -6.99 -18.58
C TYR A 127 -22.28 -8.52 -18.74
N ASP A 128 -22.92 -9.20 -17.80
CA ASP A 128 -23.08 -10.66 -17.84
C ASP A 128 -23.89 -11.12 -19.05
N ASN A 129 -24.89 -10.34 -19.46
CA ASN A 129 -25.67 -10.59 -20.68
C ASN A 129 -24.80 -10.46 -21.94
N PHE A 130 -23.89 -9.48 -21.98
CA PHE A 130 -22.94 -9.33 -23.09
C PHE A 130 -21.98 -10.52 -23.18
N VAL A 131 -21.37 -10.93 -22.06
CA VAL A 131 -20.51 -12.12 -22.02
C VAL A 131 -21.28 -13.37 -22.43
N SER A 132 -22.55 -13.48 -22.02
CA SER A 132 -23.43 -14.59 -22.41
C SER A 132 -23.78 -14.58 -23.90
N LEU A 133 -23.88 -13.40 -24.53
CA LEU A 133 -24.07 -13.28 -25.98
C LEU A 133 -22.82 -13.77 -26.74
N VAL A 134 -21.62 -13.32 -26.33
CA VAL A 134 -20.35 -13.77 -26.91
C VAL A 134 -20.20 -15.29 -26.76
N ALA A 135 -20.51 -15.85 -25.58
CA ALA A 135 -20.46 -17.28 -25.35
C ALA A 135 -21.42 -18.07 -26.25
N LYS A 136 -22.61 -17.54 -26.55
CA LYS A 136 -23.54 -18.13 -27.52
C LYS A 136 -22.97 -18.10 -28.95
N CYS A 137 -22.29 -17.02 -29.34
CA CYS A 137 -21.63 -16.93 -30.64
C CYS A 137 -20.57 -18.02 -30.80
N VAL A 138 -19.68 -18.15 -29.81
CA VAL A 138 -18.66 -19.20 -29.76
C VAL A 138 -19.28 -20.59 -29.90
N TRP A 139 -20.36 -20.85 -29.15
CA TRP A 139 -21.06 -22.12 -29.24
C TRP A 139 -21.61 -22.39 -30.65
N GLU A 140 -22.21 -21.40 -31.29
CA GLU A 140 -22.71 -21.52 -32.66
C GLU A 140 -21.60 -21.74 -33.68
N ILE A 141 -20.49 -21.01 -33.58
CA ILE A 141 -19.32 -21.19 -34.45
C ILE A 141 -18.83 -22.64 -34.34
N ARG A 142 -18.64 -23.14 -33.12
CA ARG A 142 -18.25 -24.54 -32.86
C ARG A 142 -19.26 -25.54 -33.41
N ASP A 143 -20.57 -25.29 -33.28
CA ASP A 143 -21.61 -26.16 -33.84
C ASP A 143 -21.61 -26.17 -35.38
N LYS A 144 -21.42 -25.03 -36.04
CA LYS A 144 -21.30 -24.94 -37.51
C LYS A 144 -20.05 -25.66 -38.01
N ASP A 145 -18.92 -25.44 -37.34
CA ASP A 145 -17.65 -26.08 -37.68
C ASP A 145 -17.73 -27.61 -37.57
N ARG A 146 -18.34 -28.12 -36.48
CA ARG A 146 -18.60 -29.57 -36.32
C ARG A 146 -19.41 -30.15 -37.48
N ARG A 147 -20.30 -29.35 -38.09
CA ARG A 147 -21.15 -29.73 -39.24
C ARG A 147 -20.48 -29.46 -40.60
N GLY A 148 -19.23 -29.04 -40.63
CA GLY A 148 -18.49 -28.73 -41.86
C GLY A 148 -19.03 -27.50 -42.58
N LYS A 149 -19.54 -26.51 -41.84
CA LYS A 149 -20.08 -25.25 -42.38
C LYS A 149 -19.37 -24.06 -41.75
N VAL A 150 -19.25 -23.00 -42.54
CA VAL A 150 -18.80 -21.68 -42.05
C VAL A 150 -19.97 -20.99 -41.33
N TRP A 151 -19.68 -20.34 -40.21
CA TRP A 151 -20.65 -19.50 -39.50
C TRP A 151 -20.85 -18.16 -40.23
N ASN A 152 -22.10 -17.76 -40.43
CA ASN A 152 -22.48 -16.58 -41.23
C ASN A 152 -23.06 -15.44 -40.37
N GLU A 153 -22.37 -15.10 -39.27
CA GLU A 153 -22.57 -13.88 -38.45
C GLU A 153 -23.97 -13.61 -37.85
N GLN A 154 -24.87 -14.59 -37.78
CA GLN A 154 -26.27 -14.33 -37.37
C GLN A 154 -26.44 -13.75 -35.94
N ILE A 155 -25.48 -13.97 -35.04
CA ILE A 155 -25.54 -13.55 -33.62
C ILE A 155 -24.35 -12.65 -33.23
N ARG A 156 -23.59 -12.09 -34.18
CA ARG A 156 -22.42 -11.26 -33.85
C ARG A 156 -22.80 -10.10 -32.91
N PRO A 157 -22.07 -9.89 -31.79
CA PRO A 157 -22.37 -8.78 -30.88
C PRO A 157 -22.31 -7.44 -31.62
N ALA A 158 -23.38 -6.66 -31.51
CA ALA A 158 -23.45 -5.37 -32.16
C ALA A 158 -22.63 -4.31 -31.39
N MET A 159 -22.18 -3.28 -32.10
CA MET A 159 -21.40 -2.18 -31.48
C MET A 159 -22.13 -1.53 -30.30
N PHE A 160 -23.47 -1.44 -30.35
CA PHE A 160 -24.25 -0.87 -29.25
C PHE A 160 -24.24 -1.75 -27.99
N GLU A 161 -24.18 -3.08 -28.14
CA GLU A 161 -24.11 -4.02 -27.00
C GLU A 161 -22.75 -3.93 -26.33
N MET A 162 -21.69 -3.83 -27.14
CA MET A 162 -20.33 -3.59 -26.65
C MET A 162 -20.24 -2.26 -25.88
N LYS A 163 -20.80 -1.18 -26.44
CA LYS A 163 -20.83 0.12 -25.76
C LYS A 163 -21.56 0.03 -24.41
N ARG A 164 -22.71 -0.63 -24.36
CA ARG A 164 -23.46 -0.83 -23.10
C ARG A 164 -22.67 -1.65 -22.08
N ALA A 165 -21.94 -2.67 -22.50
CA ALA A 165 -21.09 -3.47 -21.62
C ALA A 165 -19.93 -2.62 -21.05
N ILE A 166 -19.30 -1.79 -21.88
CA ILE A 166 -18.25 -0.85 -21.47
C ILE A 166 -18.80 0.17 -20.45
N ASP A 167 -19.93 0.80 -20.75
CA ASP A 167 -20.57 1.77 -19.85
C ASP A 167 -20.92 1.12 -18.49
N ALA A 168 -21.44 -0.10 -18.50
CA ALA A 168 -21.71 -0.88 -17.30
C ALA A 168 -20.44 -1.18 -16.49
N LEU A 169 -19.34 -1.58 -17.15
CA LEU A 169 -18.06 -1.84 -16.50
C LEU A 169 -17.47 -0.58 -15.86
N VAL A 170 -17.62 0.60 -16.48
CA VAL A 170 -17.18 1.87 -15.91
C VAL A 170 -17.93 2.18 -14.61
N VAL A 171 -19.25 1.98 -14.58
CA VAL A 171 -20.05 2.18 -13.36
C VAL A 171 -19.68 1.18 -12.28
N LEU A 172 -19.50 -0.10 -12.63
CA LEU A 172 -19.04 -1.13 -11.71
C LEU A 172 -17.66 -0.80 -11.12
N ALA A 173 -16.72 -0.33 -11.93
CA ALA A 173 -15.39 0.10 -11.47
C ALA A 173 -15.47 1.27 -10.47
N GLY A 174 -16.37 2.23 -10.72
CA GLY A 174 -16.68 3.32 -9.79
C GLY A 174 -17.24 2.80 -8.45
N ASN A 175 -18.16 1.84 -8.50
CA ASN A 175 -18.74 1.22 -7.31
C ASN A 175 -17.70 0.44 -6.51
N VAL A 176 -16.86 -0.38 -7.16
CA VAL A 176 -15.75 -1.08 -6.50
C VAL A 176 -14.80 -0.10 -5.82
N SER A 177 -14.44 0.99 -6.50
CA SER A 177 -13.56 2.03 -5.94
C SER A 177 -14.19 2.69 -4.71
N MET A 178 -15.49 3.00 -4.76
CA MET A 178 -16.23 3.53 -3.62
C MET A 178 -16.26 2.53 -2.45
N TYR A 179 -16.43 1.23 -2.70
CA TYR A 179 -16.41 0.21 -1.67
C TYR A 179 -15.02 0.07 -1.04
N ASN A 180 -13.96 0.01 -1.86
CA ASN A 180 -12.58 -0.06 -1.40
C ASN A 180 -12.23 1.13 -0.48
N ALA A 181 -12.71 2.33 -0.79
CA ALA A 181 -12.50 3.50 0.07
C ALA A 181 -13.12 3.35 1.48
N LYS A 182 -14.19 2.56 1.62
CA LYS A 182 -14.85 2.26 2.91
C LYS A 182 -14.23 1.07 3.62
N THR A 183 -13.75 0.08 2.87
CA THR A 183 -13.23 -1.20 3.39
C THR A 183 -11.72 -1.19 3.61
N MET A 184 -11.06 -0.10 3.22
CA MET A 184 -9.69 0.28 3.59
C MET A 184 -9.65 1.59 4.40
N PRO A 185 -10.32 1.64 5.56
CA PRO A 185 -10.43 2.86 6.34
C PRO A 185 -9.07 3.39 6.79
N GLN A 186 -8.92 4.71 6.84
CA GLN A 186 -7.72 5.38 7.31
C GLN A 186 -8.03 6.21 8.55
N CYS A 187 -7.44 5.87 9.70
CA CYS A 187 -7.68 6.61 10.93
C CYS A 187 -6.73 7.81 11.06
N SER A 188 -7.28 9.03 10.97
CA SER A 188 -6.52 10.28 11.11
C SER A 188 -5.83 10.39 12.48
N LYS A 189 -6.49 9.93 13.55
CA LYS A 189 -5.94 9.89 14.92
C LYS A 189 -4.71 8.97 14.99
N CYS A 190 -4.82 7.75 14.49
CA CYS A 190 -3.70 6.79 14.44
C CYS A 190 -2.53 7.33 13.60
N LYS A 191 -2.82 7.88 12.41
CA LYS A 191 -1.80 8.51 11.56
C LYS A 191 -1.09 9.67 12.25
N ALA A 192 -1.84 10.52 12.96
CA ALA A 192 -1.28 11.64 13.70
C ALA A 192 -0.40 11.15 14.87
N ALA A 193 -0.84 10.12 15.59
CA ALA A 193 -0.07 9.51 16.68
C ALA A 193 1.27 8.96 16.16
N ILE A 194 1.26 8.20 15.06
CA ILE A 194 2.48 7.68 14.42
C ILE A 194 3.44 8.80 14.05
N ARG A 195 2.95 9.87 13.39
CA ARG A 195 3.78 11.03 13.04
C ARG A 195 4.36 11.71 14.27
N LYS A 196 3.56 11.88 15.32
CA LYS A 196 3.98 12.55 16.56
C LYS A 196 5.02 11.71 17.32
N TYR A 197 4.85 10.39 17.38
CA TYR A 197 5.83 9.48 17.96
C TYR A 197 7.16 9.53 17.19
N ASN A 198 7.12 9.38 15.87
CA ASN A 198 8.31 9.41 15.02
C ASN A 198 9.06 10.75 15.12
N TYR A 199 8.34 11.87 15.20
CA TYR A 199 8.93 13.18 15.47
C TYR A 199 9.62 13.22 16.83
N SER A 200 8.96 12.70 17.87
CA SER A 200 9.50 12.70 19.24
C SER A 200 10.78 11.87 19.33
N VAL A 201 10.83 10.70 18.69
CA VAL A 201 12.04 9.86 18.60
C VAL A 201 13.20 10.64 17.96
N LYS A 202 12.96 11.25 16.79
CA LYS A 202 13.98 12.07 16.10
C LYS A 202 14.48 13.24 16.94
N GLU A 203 13.57 13.90 17.66
CA GLU A 203 13.92 15.03 18.52
C GLU A 203 14.77 14.60 19.72
N ILE A 204 14.43 13.46 20.34
CA ILE A 204 15.23 12.87 21.42
C ILE A 204 16.63 12.52 20.93
N GLU A 205 16.76 11.95 19.72
CA GLU A 205 18.06 11.68 19.11
C GLU A 205 18.86 12.95 18.85
N ARG A 206 18.23 14.02 18.34
CA ARG A 206 18.90 15.32 18.16
C ARG A 206 19.42 15.85 19.49
N MET A 207 18.57 15.90 20.52
CA MET A 207 18.96 16.39 21.85
C MET A 207 20.12 15.58 22.45
N ARG A 208 20.13 14.26 22.24
CA ARG A 208 21.24 13.39 22.67
C ARG A 208 22.56 13.75 21.98
N ASN A 209 22.52 14.02 20.68
CA ASN A 209 23.70 14.42 19.92
C ASN A 209 24.21 15.79 20.37
N ASP A 210 23.31 16.78 20.48
CA ASP A 210 23.64 18.13 20.95
C ASP A 210 24.28 18.07 22.36
N TYR A 211 23.72 17.27 23.26
CA TYR A 211 24.27 17.08 24.60
C TYR A 211 25.62 16.37 24.61
N ALA A 212 25.80 15.36 23.75
CA ALA A 212 27.07 14.65 23.63
C ALA A 212 28.19 15.57 23.12
N ASP A 213 27.89 16.46 22.18
CA ASP A 213 28.88 17.41 21.65
C ASP A 213 29.24 18.50 22.66
N LEU A 214 28.25 19.05 23.38
CA LEU A 214 28.52 19.96 24.51
C LEU A 214 29.39 19.29 25.58
N LYS A 215 29.15 18.01 25.87
CA LYS A 215 29.96 17.26 26.84
C LYS A 215 31.39 17.08 26.34
N LYS A 216 31.61 16.73 25.07
CA LYS A 216 32.95 16.66 24.47
C LYS A 216 33.66 18.00 24.53
N GLU A 217 32.97 19.10 24.26
CA GLU A 217 33.54 20.45 24.35
C GLU A 217 33.93 20.83 25.78
N ALA A 218 33.10 20.49 26.77
CA ALA A 218 33.43 20.70 28.18
C ALA A 218 34.58 19.80 28.68
N GLU A 219 34.73 18.61 28.11
CA GLU A 219 35.81 17.66 28.38
C GLU A 219 37.11 17.99 27.63
N LYS A 220 37.09 18.88 26.62
CA LYS A 220 38.33 19.39 26.03
C LYS A 220 39.13 20.03 27.17
N PRO A 221 40.41 19.66 27.36
CA PRO A 221 41.26 20.35 28.31
C PRO A 221 41.17 21.84 28.00
N ALA A 222 41.00 22.68 29.02
CA ALA A 222 40.97 24.12 28.86
C ALA A 222 42.17 24.52 27.99
N GLU A 223 41.91 24.95 26.75
CA GLU A 223 42.92 25.35 25.77
C GLU A 223 44.06 26.09 26.48
N ASP A 224 45.25 25.49 26.47
CA ASP A 224 46.52 25.97 27.02
C ASP A 224 46.41 27.24 27.88
N LYS A 225 45.76 27.11 29.03
CA LYS A 225 46.02 28.03 30.13
C LYS A 225 47.38 27.60 30.65
N MET A 226 48.45 28.18 30.08
CA MET A 226 49.81 28.12 30.63
C MET A 226 49.68 28.20 32.14
N ASP A 227 50.00 27.11 32.83
CA ASP A 227 49.86 27.05 34.27
C ASP A 227 50.70 28.19 34.87
N MET A 228 50.02 29.12 35.54
CA MET A 228 50.66 30.35 36.04
C MET A 228 51.80 30.01 37.01
N LEU A 229 51.68 28.90 37.75
CA LEU A 229 52.73 28.39 38.62
C LEU A 229 53.96 27.97 37.81
N THR A 230 53.75 27.15 36.78
CA THR A 230 54.81 26.75 35.85
C THR A 230 55.46 27.96 35.16
N PHE A 231 54.67 28.96 34.74
CA PHE A 231 55.17 30.19 34.14
C PHE A 231 56.05 30.99 35.09
N LEU A 232 55.60 31.19 36.34
CA LEU A 232 56.32 31.96 37.35
C LEU A 232 57.62 31.27 37.75
N ASN A 233 57.59 29.97 38.03
CA ASN A 233 58.78 29.19 38.38
C ASN A 233 59.84 29.23 37.27
N LYS A 234 59.44 29.19 36.00
CA LYS A 234 60.37 29.23 34.87
C LYS A 234 60.96 30.63 34.62
N ASN A 235 60.17 31.68 34.81
CA ASN A 235 60.57 33.04 34.42
C ASN A 235 61.09 33.89 35.58
N TYR A 236 60.78 33.50 36.82
CA TYR A 236 61.08 34.22 38.06
C TYR A 236 61.44 33.23 39.20
N PRO A 237 62.46 32.35 39.03
CA PRO A 237 62.74 31.24 39.95
C PRO A 237 63.22 31.65 41.34
N THR A 238 63.82 32.84 41.47
CA THR A 238 64.47 33.34 42.69
C THR A 238 63.91 34.68 43.17
N ALA A 239 62.83 35.17 42.56
CA ALA A 239 62.23 36.44 42.96
C ALA A 239 61.18 36.21 44.06
N GLU A 240 61.44 36.76 45.25
CA GLU A 240 60.45 36.75 46.35
C GLU A 240 59.29 37.72 46.09
N ASP A 241 59.53 38.80 45.33
CA ASP A 241 58.54 39.77 44.90
C ASP A 241 58.74 40.18 43.42
N PHE A 242 57.65 40.45 42.71
CA PHE A 242 57.68 40.90 41.32
C PHE A 242 56.57 41.91 41.00
N LEU A 243 56.87 42.84 40.09
CA LEU A 243 55.91 43.80 39.55
C LEU A 243 54.88 43.08 38.66
N LEU A 244 53.61 43.17 39.06
CA LEU A 244 52.50 42.52 38.36
C LEU A 244 52.38 42.97 36.89
N SER A 245 52.78 44.22 36.58
CA SER A 245 52.82 44.74 35.20
C SER A 245 53.78 43.97 34.31
N ASP A 246 54.92 43.53 34.85
CA ASP A 246 55.97 42.88 34.08
C ASP A 246 55.64 41.42 33.82
N VAL A 247 55.07 40.75 34.83
CA VAL A 247 54.50 39.41 34.69
C VAL A 247 53.42 39.41 33.61
N LYS A 248 52.49 40.37 33.63
CA LYS A 248 51.42 40.50 32.62
C LYS A 248 51.97 40.71 31.21
N LYS A 249 52.96 41.59 31.05
CA LYS A 249 53.61 41.84 29.74
C LYS A 249 54.30 40.58 29.22
N LYS A 250 55.07 39.89 30.08
CA LYS A 250 55.84 38.70 29.70
C LYS A 250 54.94 37.50 29.40
N TYR A 251 53.87 37.32 30.18
CA TYR A 251 52.86 36.29 29.95
C TYR A 251 52.14 36.49 28.61
N SER A 252 51.73 37.73 28.30
CA SER A 252 51.09 38.06 27.02
C SER A 252 52.05 37.89 25.83
N TYR A 253 53.32 38.25 25.98
CA TYR A 253 54.34 38.08 24.93
C TYR A 253 54.58 36.61 24.60
N ILE A 254 54.74 35.74 25.62
CA ILE A 254 55.00 34.32 25.42
C ILE A 254 53.78 33.63 24.82
N ARG A 255 52.57 33.92 25.33
CA ARG A 255 51.32 33.36 24.78
C ARG A 255 51.09 33.73 23.31
N LYS A 256 51.53 34.92 22.87
CA LYS A 256 51.45 35.35 21.46
C LYS A 256 52.47 34.66 20.55
N LYS A 257 53.50 34.00 21.10
CA LYS A 257 54.51 33.25 20.34
C LYS A 257 54.18 31.76 20.20
N GLU A 258 53.31 31.24 21.07
CA GLU A 258 52.91 29.83 21.10
C GLU A 258 51.62 29.57 20.30
N ILE A 259 50.91 30.62 19.87
CA ILE A 259 49.81 30.62 18.89
C ILE A 259 50.40 30.99 17.52
#